data_AF-A0A355QHN0-F1
#
_entry.id   AF-A0A355QHN0-F1
#
_cell.length_a   1.000
_cell.length_b   1.000
_cell.length_c   1.000
_cell.angle_alpha   90.00
_cell.angle_beta   90.00
_cell.angle_gamma   90.00
#
_symmetry.space_group_name_H-M   'P 1'
#
loop_
_entity.id
_entity.type
_entity.pdbx_description
1 polymer ?
#
loop_
_entity_poly.entity_id
_entity_poly.type
_entity_poly.pdbx_seq_one_letter_code
_entity_poly.pdbx_strand_id
1 'polypeptide(L)'
;YALGITNADAVGLGLLFERFLSPERDGPPDIDLDIESGRREEVIQYVYGRYGRRHTAQVANVITYRARSAVRDAARALGYDPGQQDAFAKGLERRLSPDG
;
A
#
# COMPACT_ATOMS: atom_id res chain seq x y z
N TYR A 1 17.35 14.57 -8.72
CA TYR A 1 18.61 15.03 -8.11
C TYR A 1 18.63 16.53 -7.81
N ALA A 2 18.52 17.43 -8.80
CA ALA A 2 18.73 18.89 -8.61
C ALA A 2 17.83 19.61 -7.58
N LEU A 3 16.59 19.13 -7.35
CA LEU A 3 15.67 19.71 -6.36
C LEU A 3 15.67 18.95 -5.02
N GLY A 4 16.52 17.92 -4.86
CA GLY A 4 16.58 17.12 -3.63
C GLY A 4 15.41 16.16 -3.37
N ILE A 5 14.48 16.01 -4.33
CA ILE A 5 13.32 15.11 -4.19
C ILE A 5 13.75 13.62 -4.24
N THR A 6 14.75 13.29 -5.05
CA THR A 6 15.35 11.95 -5.13
C THR A 6 16.86 12.05 -4.98
N ASN A 7 17.42 11.11 -4.21
CA ASN A 7 18.85 10.96 -4.00
C ASN A 7 19.56 10.21 -5.14
N ALA A 8 18.81 9.63 -6.08
CA ALA A 8 19.37 8.93 -7.23
C ALA A 8 19.85 9.91 -8.31
N ASP A 9 21.03 9.64 -8.88
CA ASP A 9 21.49 10.28 -10.10
C ASP A 9 20.86 9.58 -11.31
N ALA A 10 19.73 10.12 -11.75
CA ALA A 10 18.98 9.58 -12.89
C ALA A 10 19.78 9.62 -14.20
N VAL A 11 20.70 10.58 -14.38
CA VAL A 11 21.49 10.70 -15.61
C VAL A 11 22.61 9.66 -15.62
N GLY A 12 23.37 9.56 -14.53
CA GLY A 12 24.43 8.56 -14.39
C GLY A 12 23.92 7.12 -14.44
N LEU A 13 22.67 6.88 -14.02
CA LEU A 13 22.00 5.58 -14.07
C LEU A 13 21.22 5.32 -15.37
N GLY A 14 21.16 6.29 -16.30
CA GLY A 14 20.42 6.15 -17.56
C GLY A 14 18.92 5.96 -17.39
N LEU A 15 18.33 6.51 -16.32
CA LEU A 15 16.89 6.43 -16.08
C LEU A 15 16.13 7.38 -17.01
N LEU A 16 15.07 6.87 -17.63
CA LEU A 16 14.22 7.65 -18.55
C LEU A 16 13.29 8.59 -17.79
N PHE A 17 13.37 9.89 -18.10
CA PHE A 17 12.50 10.91 -17.50
C PHE A 17 11.05 10.75 -17.97
N GLU A 18 10.84 10.32 -19.20
CA GLU A 18 9.54 10.17 -19.85
C GLU A 18 8.65 9.12 -19.17
N ARG A 19 9.25 8.20 -18.40
CA ARG A 19 8.50 7.27 -17.54
C ARG A 19 7.82 7.98 -16.36
N PHE A 20 8.41 9.08 -15.89
CA PHE A 20 7.89 9.90 -14.82
C PHE A 20 6.90 10.95 -15.36
N LEU A 21 7.31 11.72 -16.37
CA LEU A 21 6.49 12.75 -16.98
C LEU A 21 6.72 12.79 -18.49
N SER A 22 5.66 12.62 -19.28
CA SER A 22 5.71 12.63 -20.75
C SER A 22 4.65 13.57 -21.32
N PRO A 23 4.94 14.30 -22.41
CA PRO A 23 3.94 15.08 -23.14
C PRO A 23 2.80 14.23 -23.72
N GLU A 24 3.02 12.94 -23.91
CA GLU A 24 2.04 12.00 -24.48
C GLU A 24 1.10 11.39 -23.43
N ARG A 25 1.35 11.64 -22.13
CA ARG A 25 0.55 11.09 -21.03
C ARG A 25 -0.22 12.21 -20.34
N ASP A 26 -1.54 12.10 -20.31
CA ASP A 26 -2.39 13.06 -19.63
C ASP A 26 -2.36 12.87 -18.11
N GLY A 27 -2.39 14.00 -17.40
CA GLY A 27 -2.51 14.07 -15.95
C GLY A 27 -1.17 14.35 -15.22
N PRO A 28 -1.25 14.79 -13.95
CA PRO A 28 -0.06 15.03 -13.14
C PRO A 28 0.69 13.71 -12.86
N PRO A 29 2.02 13.74 -12.72
CA PRO A 29 2.79 12.59 -12.30
C PRO A 29 2.53 12.28 -10.82
N ASP A 30 2.72 11.03 -10.43
CA ASP A 30 2.61 10.59 -9.03
C ASP A 30 4.01 10.46 -8.40
N ILE A 31 4.16 10.91 -7.15
CA ILE A 31 5.44 10.92 -6.43
C ILE A 31 5.23 10.32 -5.04
N ASP A 32 5.71 9.10 -4.83
CA ASP A 32 5.79 8.48 -3.52
C ASP A 32 7.09 8.86 -2.80
N LEU A 33 6.99 9.18 -1.51
CA LEU A 33 8.14 9.49 -0.64
C LEU A 33 8.25 8.47 0.50
N ASP A 34 9.43 7.86 0.62
CA ASP A 34 9.77 7.01 1.76
C ASP A 34 10.22 7.86 2.94
N ILE A 35 9.42 7.86 4.00
CA ILE A 35 9.73 8.55 5.26
C ILE A 35 9.99 7.49 6.32
N GLU A 36 11.00 7.73 7.16
CA GLU A 36 11.26 6.92 8.35
C GLU A 36 9.97 6.78 9.19
N SER A 37 9.63 5.55 9.57
CA SER A 37 8.35 5.23 10.21
C SER A 37 8.09 6.06 11.47
N GLY A 38 9.11 6.25 12.32
CA GLY A 38 9.01 7.05 13.55
C GLY A 38 8.79 8.55 13.31
N ARG A 39 9.17 9.05 12.13
CA ARG A 39 9.08 10.48 11.76
C ARG A 39 7.97 10.77 10.76
N ARG A 40 7.26 9.74 10.28
CA ARG A 40 6.15 9.89 9.32
C ARG A 40 5.07 10.83 9.83
N GLU A 41 4.79 10.79 11.13
CA GLU A 41 3.79 11.67 11.75
C GLU A 41 4.20 13.15 11.69
N GLU A 42 5.48 13.48 11.84
CA GLU A 42 5.97 14.87 11.70
C GLU A 42 5.64 15.43 10.31
N VAL A 43 5.86 14.62 9.27
CA VAL A 43 5.58 15.00 7.87
C VAL A 43 4.08 15.14 7.64
N ILE A 44 3.27 14.22 8.16
CA ILE A 44 1.80 14.32 8.06
C ILE A 44 1.32 15.62 8.70
N GLN A 45 1.74 15.92 9.93
CA GLN A 45 1.35 17.14 10.63
C GLN A 45 1.86 18.39 9.94
N TYR A 46 3.06 18.35 9.35
CA TYR A 46 3.55 19.44 8.50
C TYR A 46 2.61 19.73 7.32
N VAL A 47 2.15 18.70 6.60
CA VAL A 47 1.20 18.86 5.48
C VAL A 47 -0.11 19.47 5.98
N TYR A 48 -0.66 18.96 7.09
CA TYR A 48 -1.88 19.53 7.70
C TYR A 48 -1.70 20.98 8.16
N GLY A 49 -0.56 21.33 8.75
CA GLY A 49 -0.24 22.69 9.16
C GLY A 49 -0.07 23.63 7.97
N ARG A 50 0.55 23.15 6.88
CA ARG A 50 0.83 23.94 5.68
C ARG A 50 -0.42 24.22 4.84
N TYR A 51 -1.28 23.22 4.64
CA TYR A 51 -2.42 23.31 3.72
C TYR A 51 -3.78 23.38 4.42
N GLY A 52 -3.82 23.12 5.72
CA GLY A 52 -5.01 23.19 6.54
C GLY A 52 -5.92 21.96 6.42
N ARG A 53 -6.67 21.69 7.50
CA ARG A 53 -7.54 20.50 7.61
C ARG A 53 -8.65 20.39 6.56
N ARG A 54 -9.05 21.48 5.92
CA ARG A 54 -10.09 21.46 4.88
C ARG A 54 -9.56 20.98 3.53
N HIS A 55 -8.24 21.00 3.32
CA HIS A 55 -7.60 20.66 2.05
C HIS A 55 -6.65 19.47 2.18
N THR A 56 -6.64 18.79 3.33
CA THR A 56 -5.75 17.66 3.60
C THR A 56 -6.53 16.58 4.32
N ALA A 57 -6.40 15.35 3.83
CA ALA A 57 -6.95 14.15 4.43
C ALA A 57 -6.00 12.98 4.16
N GLN A 58 -6.03 11.97 5.03
CA GLN A 58 -5.40 10.69 4.73
C GLN A 58 -6.37 9.83 3.94
N VAL A 59 -5.90 9.19 2.88
CA VAL A 59 -6.69 8.20 2.14
C VAL A 59 -6.73 6.91 2.96
N ALA A 60 -7.93 6.39 3.19
CA ALA A 60 -8.13 5.13 3.90
C ALA A 60 -8.44 4.00 2.92
N ASN A 61 -7.86 2.82 3.17
CA ASN A 61 -8.17 1.63 2.41
C ASN A 61 -9.49 1.01 2.90
N VAL A 62 -10.35 0.60 1.97
CA VAL A 62 -11.56 -0.18 2.28
C VAL A 62 -11.16 -1.64 2.44
N ILE A 63 -11.25 -2.17 3.65
CA ILE A 63 -10.95 -3.57 3.95
C ILE A 63 -12.21 -4.40 3.67
N THR A 64 -12.14 -5.30 2.70
CA THR A 64 -13.21 -6.26 2.40
C THR A 64 -12.98 -7.58 3.13
N TYR A 65 -14.08 -8.30 3.38
CA TYR A 65 -14.02 -9.60 4.03
C TYR A 65 -13.47 -10.66 3.09
N ARG A 66 -12.26 -11.18 3.38
CA ARG A 66 -11.56 -12.14 2.53
C ARG A 66 -11.97 -13.57 2.86
N ALA A 67 -11.89 -14.46 1.88
CA ALA A 67 -12.30 -15.85 2.01
C ALA A 67 -11.59 -16.60 3.15
N ARG A 68 -10.31 -16.28 3.42
CA ARG A 68 -9.55 -16.82 4.56
C ARG A 68 -10.18 -16.45 5.90
N SER A 69 -10.63 -15.20 6.05
CA SER A 69 -11.34 -14.74 7.25
C SER A 69 -12.70 -15.43 7.37
N ALA A 70 -13.43 -15.54 6.26
CA ALA A 70 -14.72 -16.25 6.20
C ALA A 70 -14.63 -17.69 6.69
N VAL A 71 -13.63 -18.44 6.22
CA VAL A 71 -13.42 -19.83 6.64
C VAL A 71 -13.07 -19.93 8.12
N ARG A 72 -12.20 -19.05 8.63
CA ARG A 72 -11.83 -19.04 10.06
C ARG A 72 -13.03 -18.74 10.94
N ASP A 73 -13.83 -17.73 10.61
CA ASP A 73 -14.98 -17.35 11.41
C ASP A 73 -16.10 -18.40 11.34
N ALA A 74 -16.34 -19.00 10.17
CA ALA A 74 -17.25 -20.14 10.04
C ALA A 74 -16.78 -21.34 10.88
N ALA A 75 -15.49 -21.69 10.83
CA ALA A 75 -14.94 -22.78 11.63
C ALA A 75 -15.03 -22.48 13.14
N ARG A 76 -14.79 -21.23 13.55
CA ARG A 76 -14.99 -20.81 14.94
C ARG A 76 -16.45 -20.96 15.36
N ALA A 77 -17.39 -20.50 14.54
CA ALA A 77 -18.82 -20.61 14.82
C ALA A 77 -19.31 -22.06 14.92
N LEU A 78 -18.66 -22.97 14.18
CA LEU A 78 -18.93 -24.41 14.23
C LEU A 78 -18.22 -25.14 15.39
N GLY A 79 -17.46 -24.43 16.24
CA GLY A 79 -16.83 -24.99 17.44
C GLY A 79 -15.48 -25.67 17.22
N TYR A 80 -14.82 -25.45 16.09
CA TYR A 80 -13.49 -26.01 15.84
C TYR A 80 -12.40 -25.29 16.63
N ASP A 81 -11.37 -26.01 17.05
CA ASP A 81 -10.20 -25.44 17.73
C ASP A 81 -9.35 -24.55 16.80
N PRO A 82 -8.61 -23.56 17.34
CA PRO A 82 -7.81 -22.62 16.54
C PRO A 82 -6.86 -23.29 15.54
N GLY A 83 -6.26 -24.42 15.90
CA GLY A 83 -5.39 -25.18 15.00
C GLY A 83 -6.12 -25.72 13.76
N GLN A 84 -7.37 -26.18 13.93
CA GLN A 84 -8.21 -26.66 12.83
C GLN A 84 -8.71 -25.50 11.97
N GLN A 85 -9.11 -24.39 12.59
CA GLN A 85 -9.48 -23.16 11.87
C GLN A 85 -8.36 -22.70 10.92
N ASP A 86 -7.11 -22.71 11.41
CA ASP A 86 -5.94 -22.33 10.62
C ASP A 86 -5.60 -23.33 9.52
N ALA A 87 -5.78 -24.63 9.78
CA ALA A 87 -5.58 -25.66 8.78
C ALA A 87 -6.56 -25.51 7.60
N PHE A 88 -7.85 -25.29 7.88
CA PHE A 88 -8.87 -25.07 6.85
C PHE A 88 -8.59 -23.80 6.03
N ALA A 89 -8.21 -22.72 6.72
CA ALA A 89 -7.89 -21.45 6.08
C ALA A 89 -6.68 -21.56 5.13
N LYS A 90 -5.61 -22.26 5.53
CA LYS A 90 -4.43 -22.53 4.69
C LYS A 90 -4.74 -23.48 3.52
N GLY A 91 -5.65 -24.44 3.73
CA GLY A 91 -6.09 -25.36 2.68
C GLY A 91 -6.80 -24.65 1.53
N LEU A 92 -7.58 -23.61 1.83
CA LEU A 92 -8.23 -22.78 0.82
C LEU A 92 -7.24 -21.99 -0.03
N GLU A 93 -6.22 -21.38 0.60
CA GLU A 93 -5.19 -20.60 -0.09
C GLU A 93 -4.44 -21.43 -1.15
N ARG A 94 -4.17 -22.71 -0.84
CA ARG A 94 -3.52 -23.64 -1.76
C ARG A 94 -4.37 -24.00 -2.98
N ARG A 95 -5.70 -23.95 -2.87
CA ARG A 95 -6.65 -24.31 -3.95
C ARG A 95 -6.99 -23.13 -4.86
N LEU A 96 -6.69 -21.91 -4.43
CA LEU A 96 -6.99 -20.68 -5.18
C LEU A 96 -5.74 -20.09 -5.86
N SER A 97 -4.55 -20.64 -5.62
CA SER A 97 -3.34 -20.22 -6.33
C SER A 97 -3.41 -20.67 -7.81
N PRO A 98 -2.97 -19.82 -8.77
CA PRO A 98 -3.09 -20.10 -10.21
C PRO A 98 -2.32 -21.33 -10.70
N ASP A 99 -1.42 -21.87 -9.87
CA ASP A 99 -0.52 -22.98 -10.21
C ASP A 99 -0.98 -24.33 -9.60
N GLY A 100 -2.25 -24.45 -9.17
CA GLY A 100 -2.83 -25.64 -8.55
C GLY A 100 -3.94 -26.30 -9.35
#